data_AF-A0A523YNC2-F1
#
_entry.id   AF-A0A523YNC2-F1
#
_cell.length_a   1.000
_cell.length_b   1.000
_cell.length_c   1.000
_cell.angle_alpha   90.00
_cell.angle_beta   90.00
_cell.angle_gamma   90.00
#
_symmetry.space_group_name_H-M   'P 1'
#
loop_
_entity.id
_entity.type
_entity.pdbx_description
1 polymer ?
#
loop_
_entity_poly.entity_id
_entity_poly.type
_entity_poly.pdbx_seq_one_letter_code
_entity_poly.pdbx_strand_id
1 'polypeptide(L)'
;MSDPFASDIVQMVFHAGPMVKFVLLLLFFFSFSSWTIIFMKLRLLKKFKDENERFLELFSSSREISKVYLQSKIFNFSPLAKIFRTGYAEFNRSKMLQGNPDEGKVFQSQQQIVDHVQRAVKKVLFAQSSRLERGLTLLATTGNASPFIGLFGTVWGIMTSFRAIGMKGSASLAVVAPGIAEALIATAAGLAAAIPAVVAFNYFTRRIRTSQMEMGNFISDFVGSLDKGLTRRALTEKSRSE
;
A
#
# COMPACT_ATOMS: atom_id res chain seq x y z
N MET A 1 -17.90 10.13 35.63
CA MET A 1 -18.12 11.55 35.32
C MET A 1 -18.24 11.67 33.81
N SER A 2 -19.46 11.74 33.29
CA SER A 2 -19.70 12.06 31.88
C SER A 2 -19.40 13.54 31.67
N ASP A 3 -18.47 13.85 30.78
CA ASP A 3 -18.10 15.21 30.43
C ASP A 3 -19.35 15.95 29.86
N PRO A 4 -19.82 17.05 30.49
CA PRO A 4 -21.01 17.78 30.05
C PRO A 4 -20.95 18.17 28.55
N PHE A 5 -19.75 18.47 28.06
CA PHE A 5 -19.51 18.78 26.65
C PHE A 5 -19.75 17.58 25.73
N ALA A 6 -19.39 16.37 26.15
CA ALA A 6 -19.58 15.17 25.34
C ALA A 6 -21.07 14.80 25.23
N SER A 7 -21.84 14.96 26.32
CA SER A 7 -23.30 14.80 26.26
C SER A 7 -23.96 15.81 25.34
N ASP A 8 -23.50 17.06 25.32
CA ASP A 8 -24.03 18.11 24.45
C ASP A 8 -23.76 17.84 22.97
N ILE A 9 -22.55 17.41 22.61
CA ILE A 9 -22.22 17.05 21.21
C ILE A 9 -23.08 15.87 20.74
N VAL A 10 -23.25 14.85 21.57
CA VAL A 10 -24.09 13.69 21.24
C VAL A 10 -25.53 14.13 21.05
N GLN A 11 -26.08 14.96 21.95
CA GLN A 11 -27.43 15.49 21.79
C GLN A 11 -27.59 16.36 20.54
N MET A 12 -26.60 17.20 20.20
CA MET A 12 -26.59 17.99 18.96
C MET A 12 -26.64 17.10 17.73
N VAL A 13 -25.86 16.02 17.68
CA VAL A 13 -25.90 15.06 16.55
C VAL A 13 -27.26 14.36 16.46
N PHE A 14 -27.87 14.00 17.60
CA PHE A 14 -29.20 13.39 17.62
C PHE A 14 -30.32 14.35 17.21
N HIS A 15 -30.18 15.65 17.47
CA HIS A 15 -31.17 16.66 17.09
C HIS A 15 -30.95 17.21 15.68
N ALA A 16 -29.81 16.90 15.08
CA ALA A 16 -29.46 17.40 13.77
C ALA A 16 -30.45 17.05 12.66
N GLY A 17 -30.54 17.96 11.69
CA GLY A 17 -31.32 17.74 10.47
C GLY A 17 -30.90 16.45 9.74
N PRO A 18 -31.82 15.80 8.99
CA PRO A 18 -31.56 14.51 8.34
C PRO A 18 -30.34 14.55 7.41
N MET A 19 -30.11 15.69 6.76
CA MET A 19 -28.97 15.87 5.87
C MET A 19 -27.63 15.92 6.60
N VAL A 20 -27.56 16.62 7.75
CA VAL A 20 -26.33 16.70 8.56
C VAL A 20 -26.00 15.34 9.14
N LYS A 21 -27.01 14.59 9.62
CA LYS A 21 -26.84 13.20 10.06
C LYS A 21 -26.28 12.30 8.96
N PHE A 22 -26.79 12.42 7.74
CA PHE A 22 -26.27 11.69 6.59
C PHE A 22 -24.79 12.02 6.32
N VAL A 23 -24.43 13.31 6.33
CA VAL A 23 -23.04 13.77 6.16
C VAL A 23 -22.12 13.20 7.24
N LEU A 24 -22.53 13.27 8.51
CA LEU A 24 -21.75 12.75 9.64
C LEU A 24 -21.57 11.23 9.56
N LEU A 25 -22.61 10.48 9.19
CA LEU A 25 -22.53 9.03 9.01
C LEU A 25 -21.59 8.65 7.87
N LEU A 26 -21.65 9.36 6.75
CA LEU A 26 -20.75 9.17 5.61
C LEU A 26 -19.29 9.43 6.00
N LEU A 27 -19.03 10.54 6.72
CA LEU A 27 -17.69 10.88 7.22
C LEU A 27 -17.18 9.86 8.22
N PHE A 28 -18.05 9.33 9.09
CA PHE A 28 -17.70 8.26 10.01
C PHE A 28 -17.26 7.00 9.27
N PHE A 29 -17.98 6.59 8.21
CA PHE A 29 -17.61 5.45 7.38
C PHE A 29 -16.22 5.63 6.72
N PHE A 30 -15.95 6.82 6.18
CA PHE A 30 -14.64 7.15 5.61
C PHE A 30 -13.53 7.11 6.66
N SER A 31 -13.76 7.71 7.83
CA SER A 31 -12.81 7.70 8.94
C SER A 31 -12.50 6.27 9.41
N PHE A 32 -13.53 5.47 9.65
CA PHE A 32 -13.39 4.07 10.08
C PHE A 32 -12.61 3.22 9.06
N SER A 33 -12.95 3.36 7.77
CA SER A 33 -12.26 2.67 6.68
C SER A 33 -10.79 3.10 6.59
N SER A 34 -10.51 4.40 6.74
CA SER A 34 -9.17 4.96 6.75
C SER A 34 -8.31 4.37 7.87
N TRP A 35 -8.80 4.43 9.12
CA TRP A 35 -8.10 3.87 10.28
C TRP A 35 -7.82 2.37 10.14
N THR A 36 -8.79 1.60 9.63
CA THR A 36 -8.61 0.17 9.35
C THR A 36 -7.44 -0.07 8.39
N ILE A 37 -7.36 0.69 7.30
CA ILE A 37 -6.27 0.59 6.33
C ILE A 37 -4.93 1.01 6.97
N ILE A 38 -4.92 2.10 7.75
CA ILE A 38 -3.72 2.61 8.44
C ILE A 38 -3.10 1.53 9.32
N PHE A 39 -3.88 0.94 10.23
CA PHE A 39 -3.37 -0.09 11.14
C PHE A 39 -2.90 -1.34 10.41
N MET A 40 -3.66 -1.78 9.40
CA MET A 40 -3.28 -2.94 8.58
C MET A 40 -1.95 -2.69 7.85
N LYS A 41 -1.76 -1.50 7.26
CA LYS A 41 -0.54 -1.16 6.51
C LYS A 41 0.67 -0.95 7.40
N LEU A 42 0.51 -0.34 8.58
CA LEU A 42 1.60 -0.24 9.56
C LEU A 42 2.13 -1.62 9.96
N ARG A 43 1.22 -2.56 10.28
CA ARG A 43 1.61 -3.94 10.62
C ARG A 43 2.29 -4.66 9.46
N LEU A 44 1.75 -4.50 8.24
CA LEU A 44 2.32 -5.09 7.03
C LEU A 44 3.73 -4.57 6.75
N LEU A 45 3.93 -3.25 6.75
CA LEU A 45 5.23 -2.63 6.44
C LEU A 45 6.29 -2.91 7.51
N LYS A 46 5.88 -3.05 8.77
CA LYS A 46 6.80 -3.46 9.84
C LYS A 46 7.31 -4.88 9.61
N LYS A 47 6.40 -5.86 9.45
CA LYS A 47 6.76 -7.25 9.16
C LYS A 47 7.59 -7.39 7.88
N PHE A 48 7.23 -6.63 6.86
CA PHE A 48 7.94 -6.57 5.59
C PHE A 48 9.41 -6.16 5.78
N LYS A 49 9.65 -5.10 6.55
CA LYS A 49 11.00 -4.59 6.82
C LYS A 49 11.82 -5.63 7.58
N ASP A 50 11.25 -6.16 8.65
CA ASP A 50 11.92 -7.13 9.53
C ASP A 50 12.30 -8.41 8.75
N GLU A 51 11.42 -8.94 7.89
CA GLU A 51 11.75 -10.12 7.08
C GLU A 51 12.72 -9.82 5.93
N ASN A 52 12.69 -8.63 5.34
CA ASN A 52 13.65 -8.25 4.31
C ASN A 52 15.08 -8.19 4.87
N GLU A 53 15.26 -7.58 6.05
CA GLU A 53 16.57 -7.49 6.70
C GLU A 53 17.13 -8.88 7.00
N ARG A 54 16.32 -9.77 7.61
CA ARG A 54 16.70 -11.16 7.88
C ARG A 54 17.01 -11.96 6.61
N PHE A 55 16.25 -11.73 5.54
CA PHE A 55 16.53 -12.39 4.26
C PHE A 55 17.85 -11.89 3.65
N LEU A 56 18.14 -10.59 3.71
CA LEU A 56 19.39 -10.02 3.19
C LEU A 56 20.61 -10.51 3.98
N GLU A 57 20.51 -10.65 5.30
CA GLU A 57 21.55 -11.27 6.14
C GLU A 57 21.79 -12.73 5.74
N LEU A 58 20.71 -13.50 5.53
CA LEU A 58 20.82 -14.89 5.06
C LEU A 58 21.48 -14.97 3.67
N PHE A 59 21.07 -14.09 2.75
CA PHE A 59 21.58 -14.06 1.39
C PHE A 59 23.07 -13.68 1.34
N SER A 60 23.50 -12.69 2.13
CA SER A 60 24.90 -12.25 2.15
C SER A 60 25.84 -13.21 2.89
N SER A 61 25.34 -13.89 3.93
CA SER A 61 26.17 -14.79 4.75
C SER A 61 26.34 -16.19 4.13
N SER A 62 25.46 -16.57 3.20
CA SER A 62 25.45 -17.92 2.63
C SER A 62 26.28 -18.02 1.36
N ARG A 63 27.27 -18.92 1.37
CA ARG A 63 28.04 -19.26 0.15
C ARG A 63 27.29 -20.19 -0.80
N GLU A 64 26.21 -20.83 -0.34
CA GLU A 64 25.47 -21.85 -1.08
C GLU A 64 24.04 -21.40 -1.38
N ILE A 65 23.82 -20.96 -2.63
CA ILE A 65 22.55 -20.39 -3.12
C ILE A 65 21.39 -21.40 -2.97
N SER A 66 21.64 -22.69 -3.13
CA SER A 66 20.64 -23.76 -2.97
C SER A 66 20.07 -23.82 -1.55
N LYS A 67 20.91 -23.59 -0.51
CA LYS A 67 20.48 -23.53 0.89
C LYS A 67 19.64 -22.28 1.15
N VAL A 68 20.04 -21.14 0.59
CA VAL A 68 19.27 -19.89 0.65
C VAL A 68 17.87 -20.09 0.05
N TYR A 69 17.75 -20.82 -1.06
CA TYR A 69 16.45 -21.11 -1.68
C TYR A 69 15.52 -21.89 -0.73
N LEU A 70 16.02 -22.92 -0.06
CA LEU A 70 15.23 -23.71 0.89
C LEU A 70 14.82 -22.89 2.10
N GLN A 71 15.76 -22.16 2.71
CA GLN A 71 15.50 -21.37 3.91
C GLN A 71 14.63 -20.14 3.62
N SER A 72 14.71 -19.57 2.41
CA SER A 72 13.89 -18.41 2.03
C SER A 72 12.38 -18.67 2.04
N LYS A 73 11.94 -19.93 2.08
CA LYS A 73 10.52 -20.31 2.17
C LYS A 73 9.86 -19.87 3.47
N ILE A 74 10.62 -19.63 4.53
CA ILE A 74 10.10 -19.15 5.82
C ILE A 74 9.67 -17.67 5.74
N PHE A 75 10.26 -16.89 4.83
CA PHE A 75 9.97 -15.45 4.66
C PHE A 75 8.82 -15.24 3.67
N ASN A 76 7.59 -15.30 4.18
CA ASN A 76 6.37 -15.17 3.38
C ASN A 76 5.98 -13.72 3.09
N PHE A 77 6.42 -12.77 3.92
CA PHE A 77 6.13 -11.35 3.79
C PHE A 77 7.26 -10.56 3.12
N SER A 78 8.48 -11.10 3.05
CA SER A 78 9.59 -10.52 2.28
C SER A 78 9.40 -10.65 0.75
N PRO A 79 9.33 -9.53 0.00
CA PRO A 79 9.38 -9.59 -1.46
C PRO A 79 10.73 -9.98 -2.00
N LEU A 80 11.83 -9.62 -1.32
CA LEU A 80 13.17 -9.95 -1.78
C LEU A 80 13.35 -11.47 -1.80
N ALA A 81 12.91 -12.15 -0.72
CA ALA A 81 12.86 -13.60 -0.67
C ALA A 81 11.97 -14.19 -1.77
N LYS A 82 10.84 -13.57 -2.09
CA LYS A 82 9.94 -14.03 -3.15
C LYS A 82 10.55 -13.85 -4.54
N ILE A 83 11.16 -12.70 -4.81
CA ILE A 83 11.88 -12.38 -6.06
C ILE A 83 13.01 -13.39 -6.26
N PHE A 84 13.84 -13.61 -5.22
CA PHE A 84 14.91 -14.57 -5.26
C PHE A 84 14.41 -15.99 -5.56
N ARG A 85 13.37 -16.46 -4.85
CA ARG A 85 12.80 -17.80 -5.08
C ARG A 85 12.29 -17.97 -6.51
N THR A 86 11.58 -16.97 -7.04
CA THR A 86 11.07 -17.03 -8.41
C THR A 86 12.21 -17.00 -9.43
N GLY A 87 13.19 -16.11 -9.25
CA GLY A 87 14.33 -16.01 -10.15
C GLY A 87 15.20 -17.26 -10.15
N TYR A 88 15.48 -17.82 -8.97
CA TYR A 88 16.25 -19.06 -8.83
C TYR A 88 15.51 -20.29 -9.38
N ALA A 89 14.19 -20.38 -9.15
CA ALA A 89 13.38 -21.46 -9.72
C ALA A 89 13.35 -21.41 -11.25
N GLU A 90 13.19 -20.21 -11.83
CA GLU A 90 13.21 -20.02 -13.28
C GLU A 90 14.59 -20.34 -13.87
N PHE A 91 15.67 -19.87 -13.23
CA PHE A 91 17.03 -20.19 -13.63
C PHE A 91 17.31 -21.71 -13.67
N ASN A 92 16.92 -22.42 -12.61
CA ASN A 92 17.09 -23.87 -12.54
C ASN A 92 16.23 -24.62 -13.57
N ARG A 93 15.01 -24.13 -13.84
CA ARG A 93 14.13 -24.70 -14.87
C ARG A 93 14.74 -24.57 -16.26
N SER A 94 15.28 -23.40 -16.61
CA SER A 94 15.94 -23.19 -17.90
C SER A 94 17.21 -24.03 -18.04
N LYS A 95 17.96 -24.23 -16.94
CA LYS A 95 19.12 -25.13 -16.93
C LYS A 95 18.74 -26.60 -17.18
N MET A 96 17.65 -27.08 -16.59
CA MET A 96 17.15 -28.44 -16.82
C MET A 96 16.73 -28.67 -18.29
N LEU A 97 16.21 -27.64 -18.95
CA LEU A 97 15.82 -27.70 -20.36
C LEU A 97 17.02 -27.75 -21.34
N GLN A 98 18.22 -27.36 -20.92
CA GLN A 98 19.46 -27.53 -21.69
C GLN A 98 20.10 -28.93 -21.55
N GLY A 99 19.71 -29.71 -20.53
CA GLY A 99 20.43 -30.92 -20.13
C GLY A 99 20.07 -32.23 -20.82
N ASN A 100 19.26 -32.23 -21.90
CA ASN A 100 18.87 -33.47 -22.59
C ASN A 100 19.14 -33.38 -24.11
N PRO A 101 20.23 -34.00 -24.62
CA PRO A 101 20.62 -33.93 -26.03
C PRO A 101 19.67 -34.61 -27.04
N ASP A 102 18.76 -35.49 -26.58
CA ASP A 102 18.03 -36.41 -27.48
C ASP A 102 16.68 -35.91 -28.01
N GLU A 103 16.18 -34.74 -27.57
CA GLU A 103 14.89 -34.23 -28.01
C GLU A 103 15.00 -32.80 -28.52
N GLY A 104 15.43 -32.60 -29.78
CA GLY A 104 15.19 -31.43 -30.65
C GLY A 104 14.88 -30.05 -30.04
N LYS A 105 15.44 -29.70 -28.88
CA LYS A 105 15.10 -28.51 -28.10
C LYS A 105 16.09 -27.42 -28.41
N VAL A 106 15.52 -26.25 -28.71
CA VAL A 106 16.21 -24.99 -28.99
C VAL A 106 17.34 -24.79 -27.99
N PHE A 107 18.58 -24.74 -28.48
CA PHE A 107 19.74 -24.38 -27.67
C PHE A 107 19.52 -22.96 -27.14
N GLN A 108 19.06 -22.85 -25.89
CA GLN A 108 18.82 -21.53 -25.31
C GLN A 108 20.15 -20.85 -25.11
N SER A 109 20.35 -19.69 -25.74
CA SER A 109 21.56 -18.91 -25.49
C SER A 109 21.57 -18.44 -24.03
N GLN A 110 22.77 -18.23 -23.49
CA GLN A 110 22.94 -17.67 -22.14
C GLN A 110 22.07 -16.43 -21.92
N GLN A 111 22.03 -15.55 -22.94
CA GLN A 111 21.22 -14.34 -22.94
C GLN A 111 19.72 -14.63 -22.79
N GLN A 112 19.20 -15.65 -23.48
CA GLN A 112 17.79 -16.02 -23.37
C GLN A 112 17.43 -16.48 -21.95
N ILE A 113 18.29 -17.23 -21.27
CA ILE A 113 18.07 -17.65 -19.87
C ILE A 113 17.95 -16.43 -18.96
N VAL A 114 18.91 -15.50 -19.08
CA VAL A 114 18.93 -14.26 -18.30
C VAL A 114 17.66 -13.44 -18.56
N ASP A 115 17.23 -13.32 -19.81
CA ASP A 115 16.01 -12.61 -20.20
C ASP A 115 14.74 -13.28 -19.63
N HIS A 116 14.68 -14.62 -19.60
CA HIS A 116 13.57 -15.35 -18.97
C HIS A 116 13.49 -15.09 -17.47
N VAL A 117 14.62 -15.17 -16.77
CA VAL A 117 14.71 -14.87 -15.33
C VAL A 117 14.29 -13.43 -15.07
N GLN A 118 14.82 -12.47 -15.84
CA GLN A 118 14.52 -11.04 -15.72
C GLN A 118 13.02 -10.76 -15.88
N ARG A 119 12.37 -11.39 -16.87
CA ARG A 119 10.91 -11.28 -17.06
C ARG A 119 10.13 -11.87 -15.88
N ALA A 120 10.54 -13.04 -15.37
CA ALA A 120 9.88 -13.69 -14.25
C ALA A 120 9.94 -12.84 -12.97
N VAL A 121 11.13 -12.31 -12.63
CA VAL A 121 11.30 -11.47 -11.43
C VAL A 121 10.60 -10.11 -11.57
N LYS A 122 10.59 -9.52 -12.77
CA LYS A 122 9.86 -8.26 -13.03
C LYS A 122 8.34 -8.42 -12.85
N LYS A 123 7.78 -9.59 -13.23
CA LYS A 123 6.37 -9.90 -12.95
C LYS A 123 6.08 -9.95 -11.44
N VAL A 124 7.00 -10.53 -10.65
CA VAL A 124 6.88 -10.57 -9.19
C VAL A 124 6.99 -9.16 -8.59
N LEU A 125 7.92 -8.33 -9.06
CA LEU A 125 8.06 -6.94 -8.66
C LEU A 125 6.72 -6.20 -8.80
N PHE A 126 6.12 -6.21 -9.99
CA PHE A 126 4.84 -5.53 -10.21
C PHE A 126 3.71 -6.07 -9.33
N ALA A 127 3.64 -7.39 -9.15
CA ALA A 127 2.64 -8.00 -8.27
C ALA A 127 2.82 -7.59 -6.80
N GLN A 128 4.07 -7.48 -6.31
CA GLN A 128 4.33 -7.01 -4.95
C GLN A 128 4.10 -5.50 -4.79
N SER A 129 4.49 -4.68 -5.78
CA SER A 129 4.18 -3.25 -5.83
C SER A 129 2.68 -2.99 -5.74
N SER A 130 1.89 -3.64 -6.60
CA SER A 130 0.42 -3.52 -6.58
C SER A 130 -0.18 -3.94 -5.24
N ARG A 131 0.33 -5.03 -4.63
CA ARG A 131 -0.12 -5.48 -3.30
C ARG A 131 0.13 -4.44 -2.21
N LEU A 132 1.28 -3.76 -2.24
CA LEU A 132 1.63 -2.71 -1.29
C LEU A 132 0.73 -1.48 -1.45
N GLU A 133 0.41 -1.10 -2.69
CA GLU A 133 -0.42 0.07 -3.02
C GLU A 133 -1.92 -0.12 -2.69
N ARG A 134 -2.38 -1.36 -2.47
CA ARG A 134 -3.79 -1.64 -2.13
C ARG A 134 -4.27 -0.81 -0.94
N GLY A 135 -5.35 -0.07 -1.13
CA GLY A 135 -5.99 0.75 -0.09
C GLY A 135 -5.47 2.19 -0.02
N LEU A 136 -4.35 2.52 -0.69
CA LEU A 136 -3.90 3.91 -0.78
C LEU A 136 -4.92 4.80 -1.51
N THR A 137 -5.60 4.28 -2.53
CA THR A 137 -6.65 5.01 -3.23
C THR A 137 -7.75 5.46 -2.28
N LEU A 138 -8.18 4.60 -1.34
CA LEU A 138 -9.21 4.96 -0.37
C LEU A 138 -8.71 6.03 0.60
N LEU A 139 -7.46 5.97 1.05
CA LEU A 139 -6.86 7.03 1.88
C LEU A 139 -6.78 8.37 1.12
N ALA A 140 -6.36 8.34 -0.14
CA ALA A 140 -6.30 9.53 -0.99
C ALA A 140 -7.69 10.14 -1.22
N THR A 141 -8.68 9.31 -1.57
CA THR A 141 -10.07 9.74 -1.73
C THR A 141 -10.62 10.29 -0.43
N THR A 142 -10.39 9.63 0.70
CA THR A 142 -10.84 10.10 2.03
C THR A 142 -10.21 11.45 2.36
N GLY A 143 -8.90 11.59 2.16
CA GLY A 143 -8.17 12.82 2.42
C GLY A 143 -8.64 14.00 1.57
N ASN A 144 -8.97 13.75 0.30
CA ASN A 144 -9.40 14.80 -0.62
C ASN A 144 -10.89 15.12 -0.52
N ALA A 145 -11.77 14.12 -0.35
CA ALA A 145 -13.22 14.31 -0.40
C ALA A 145 -13.84 14.71 0.95
N SER A 146 -13.32 14.20 2.08
CA SER A 146 -13.93 14.42 3.41
C SER A 146 -14.05 15.91 3.79
N PRO A 147 -13.08 16.79 3.51
CA PRO A 147 -13.23 18.22 3.80
C PRO A 147 -14.40 18.85 3.05
N PHE A 148 -14.58 18.50 1.77
CA PHE A 148 -15.68 19.02 0.95
C PHE A 148 -17.04 18.45 1.36
N ILE A 149 -17.08 17.19 1.79
CA ILE A 149 -18.29 16.58 2.37
C ILE A 149 -18.68 17.32 3.66
N GLY A 150 -17.71 17.65 4.52
CA GLY A 150 -17.95 18.45 5.73
C GLY A 150 -18.42 19.87 5.42
N LEU A 151 -17.75 20.56 4.50
CA LEU A 151 -18.12 21.89 4.01
C LEU A 151 -19.55 21.90 3.46
N PHE A 152 -19.92 20.89 2.69
CA PHE A 152 -21.28 20.73 2.17
C PHE A 152 -22.31 20.61 3.32
N GLY A 153 -22.01 19.85 4.37
CA GLY A 153 -22.84 19.79 5.58
C GLY A 153 -23.03 21.16 6.22
N THR A 154 -21.96 21.97 6.29
CA THR A 154 -22.03 23.34 6.82
C THR A 154 -22.89 24.26 5.94
N VAL A 155 -22.70 24.24 4.63
CA VAL A 155 -23.50 25.04 3.68
C VAL A 155 -24.98 24.69 3.81
N TRP A 156 -25.30 23.40 3.91
CA TRP A 156 -26.68 22.94 4.07
C TRP A 156 -27.29 23.37 5.42
N GLY A 157 -26.55 23.23 6.52
CA GLY A 157 -27.03 23.65 7.85
C GLY A 157 -27.25 25.15 7.95
N ILE A 158 -26.37 25.96 7.35
CA ILE A 158 -26.55 27.42 7.26
C ILE A 158 -27.78 27.76 6.41
N MET A 159 -27.93 27.15 5.23
CA MET A 159 -29.08 27.36 4.34
C MET A 159 -30.42 27.04 5.05
N THR A 160 -30.48 25.92 5.77
CA THR A 160 -31.68 25.52 6.52
C THR A 160 -31.98 26.47 7.68
N SER A 161 -30.94 26.97 8.36
CA SER A 161 -31.08 28.00 9.41
C SER A 161 -31.66 29.31 8.85
N PHE A 162 -31.16 29.81 7.72
CA PHE A 162 -31.70 31.00 7.07
C PHE A 162 -33.13 30.82 6.56
N ARG A 163 -33.47 29.63 6.04
CA ARG A 163 -34.85 29.30 5.67
C ARG A 163 -35.80 29.36 6.86
N ALA A 164 -35.36 28.91 8.04
CA ALA A 164 -36.15 28.98 9.27
C ALA A 164 -36.41 30.43 9.72
N ILE A 165 -35.43 31.33 9.57
CA ILE A 165 -35.62 32.78 9.80
C ILE A 165 -36.70 33.34 8.88
N GLY A 166 -36.61 33.05 7.57
CA GLY A 166 -37.57 33.54 6.58
C GLY A 166 -39.01 33.06 6.84
N MET A 167 -39.17 31.82 7.30
CA MET A 167 -40.48 31.26 7.67
C MET A 167 -41.05 31.82 8.97
N LYS A 168 -40.20 32.07 9.98
CA LYS A 168 -40.62 32.56 11.31
C LYS A 168 -40.72 34.08 11.39
N GLY A 169 -40.15 34.82 10.44
CA GLY A 169 -40.10 36.28 10.45
C GLY A 169 -39.26 36.86 11.60
N SER A 170 -38.48 36.04 12.31
CA SER A 170 -37.67 36.45 13.45
C SER A 170 -36.26 35.87 13.34
N ALA A 171 -35.27 36.74 13.44
CA ALA A 171 -33.84 36.41 13.38
C ALA A 171 -33.22 36.22 14.78
N SER A 172 -34.01 35.76 15.77
CA SER A 172 -33.46 35.56 17.12
C SER A 172 -32.35 34.51 17.13
N LEU A 173 -31.27 34.79 17.88
CA LEU A 173 -30.09 33.92 17.96
C LEU A 173 -30.46 32.51 18.45
N ALA A 174 -31.41 32.41 19.38
CA ALA A 174 -31.92 31.14 19.90
C ALA A 174 -32.53 30.22 18.83
N VAL A 175 -33.06 30.78 17.73
CA VAL A 175 -33.68 30.00 16.65
C VAL A 175 -32.65 29.44 15.67
N VAL A 176 -31.50 30.10 15.51
CA VAL A 176 -30.50 29.77 14.48
C VAL A 176 -29.24 29.12 15.04
N ALA A 177 -28.90 29.39 16.30
CA ALA A 177 -27.68 28.90 16.92
C ALA A 177 -27.53 27.36 16.86
N PRO A 178 -28.59 26.55 17.11
CA PRO A 178 -28.47 25.09 17.00
C PRO A 178 -28.10 24.62 15.59
N GLY A 179 -28.78 25.13 14.56
CA GLY A 179 -28.55 24.71 13.17
C GLY A 179 -27.17 25.12 12.64
N ILE A 180 -26.64 26.26 13.08
CA ILE A 180 -25.27 26.69 12.76
C ILE A 180 -24.24 25.82 13.49
N ALA A 181 -24.46 25.52 14.78
CA ALA A 181 -23.55 24.67 15.56
C ALA A 181 -23.44 23.27 14.95
N GLU A 182 -24.56 22.64 14.58
CA GLU A 182 -24.59 21.35 13.87
C GLU A 182 -23.84 21.40 12.55
N ALA A 183 -24.01 22.49 11.78
CA ALA A 183 -23.29 22.71 10.53
C ALA A 183 -21.77 22.75 10.76
N LEU A 184 -21.29 23.40 11.83
CA LEU A 184 -19.86 23.51 12.14
C LEU A 184 -19.27 22.16 12.55
N ILE A 185 -20.02 21.33 13.28
CA ILE A 185 -19.61 19.96 13.64
C ILE A 185 -19.34 19.13 12.38
N ALA A 186 -20.14 19.27 11.32
CA ALA A 186 -19.92 18.54 10.06
C ALA A 186 -18.57 18.86 9.42
N THR A 187 -18.15 20.13 9.39
CA THR A 187 -16.83 20.51 8.88
C THR A 187 -15.70 20.00 9.77
N ALA A 188 -15.85 20.12 11.10
CA ALA A 188 -14.87 19.60 12.04
C ALA A 188 -14.67 18.08 11.86
N ALA A 189 -15.75 17.33 11.71
CA ALA A 189 -15.72 15.90 11.42
C ALA A 189 -15.05 15.59 10.07
N GLY A 190 -15.30 16.41 9.05
CA GLY A 190 -14.67 16.28 7.73
C GLY A 190 -13.15 16.41 7.80
N LEU A 191 -12.66 17.41 8.52
CA LEU A 191 -11.23 17.62 8.76
C LEU A 191 -10.63 16.48 9.62
N ALA A 192 -11.33 16.05 10.66
CA ALA A 192 -10.89 14.95 11.53
C ALA A 192 -10.74 13.62 10.77
N ALA A 193 -11.57 13.36 9.76
CA ALA A 193 -11.42 12.21 8.87
C ALA A 193 -10.29 12.40 7.83
N ALA A 194 -10.16 13.61 7.27
CA ALA A 194 -9.23 13.92 6.20
C ALA A 194 -7.76 13.93 6.65
N ILE A 195 -7.45 14.59 7.76
CA ILE A 195 -6.07 14.84 8.19
C ILE A 195 -5.29 13.53 8.39
N PRO A 196 -5.79 12.54 9.17
CA PRO A 196 -5.09 11.27 9.33
C PRO A 196 -4.93 10.51 8.01
N ALA A 197 -5.94 10.57 7.14
CA ALA A 197 -5.92 9.89 5.84
C ALA A 197 -4.82 10.45 4.93
N VAL A 198 -4.69 11.77 4.82
CA VAL A 198 -3.64 12.44 4.03
C VAL A 198 -2.25 12.14 4.58
N VAL A 199 -2.06 12.25 5.89
CA VAL A 199 -0.77 11.97 6.54
C VAL A 199 -0.35 10.53 6.28
N ALA A 200 -1.26 9.58 6.49
CA ALA A 200 -1.01 8.17 6.25
C ALA A 200 -0.74 7.86 4.76
N PHE A 201 -1.52 8.42 3.85
CA PHE A 201 -1.32 8.26 2.41
C PHE A 201 0.09 8.71 1.99
N ASN A 202 0.53 9.89 2.44
CA ASN A 202 1.87 10.41 2.12
C ASN A 202 2.97 9.54 2.72
N TYR A 203 2.83 9.14 3.98
CA TYR A 203 3.78 8.26 4.66
C TYR A 203 3.93 6.92 3.94
N PHE A 204 2.82 6.24 3.64
CA PHE A 204 2.86 4.93 2.99
C PHE A 204 3.34 5.03 1.55
N THR A 205 2.93 6.05 0.80
CA THR A 205 3.40 6.25 -0.59
C THR A 205 4.92 6.39 -0.64
N ARG A 206 5.51 7.18 0.27
CA ARG A 206 6.97 7.31 0.37
C ARG A 206 7.61 5.97 0.71
N ARG A 207 7.10 5.25 1.71
CA ARG A 207 7.69 3.98 2.14
C ARG A 207 7.61 2.92 1.05
N ILE A 208 6.50 2.84 0.32
CA ILE A 208 6.29 1.90 -0.78
C ILE A 208 7.26 2.20 -1.93
N ARG A 209 7.45 3.47 -2.30
CA ARG A 209 8.46 3.86 -3.31
C ARG A 209 9.86 3.41 -2.90
N THR A 210 10.25 3.60 -1.64
CA THR A 210 11.54 3.10 -1.14
C THR A 210 11.65 1.58 -1.31
N SER A 211 10.62 0.83 -0.91
CA SER A 211 10.61 -0.62 -1.09
C SER A 211 10.61 -1.07 -2.55
N GLN A 212 9.99 -0.32 -3.46
CA GLN A 212 10.05 -0.55 -4.91
C GLN A 212 11.47 -0.40 -5.45
N MET A 213 12.19 0.64 -5.01
CA MET A 213 13.60 0.84 -5.37
C MET A 213 14.49 -0.27 -4.82
N GLU A 214 14.31 -0.65 -3.54
CA GLU A 214 15.04 -1.77 -2.92
C GLU A 214 14.86 -3.09 -3.69
N MET A 215 13.62 -3.42 -4.08
CA MET A 215 13.35 -4.60 -4.90
C MET A 215 13.98 -4.51 -6.30
N GLY A 216 13.95 -3.33 -6.93
CA GLY A 216 14.56 -3.09 -8.23
C GLY A 216 16.08 -3.27 -8.21
N ASN A 217 16.75 -2.69 -7.21
CA ASN A 217 18.19 -2.84 -7.02
C ASN A 217 18.58 -4.30 -6.80
N PHE A 218 17.85 -5.00 -5.92
CA PHE A 218 18.09 -6.43 -5.68
C PHE A 218 17.93 -7.27 -6.95
N ILE A 219 16.93 -6.98 -7.79
CA ILE A 219 16.76 -7.66 -9.08
C ILE A 219 17.98 -7.43 -9.98
N SER A 220 18.44 -6.18 -10.11
CA SER A 220 19.60 -5.84 -10.94
C SER A 220 20.86 -6.56 -10.48
N ASP A 221 21.13 -6.56 -9.17
CA ASP A 221 22.29 -7.23 -8.58
C ASP A 221 22.20 -8.76 -8.77
N PHE A 222 21.03 -9.34 -8.51
CA PHE A 222 20.78 -10.77 -8.67
C PHE A 222 20.96 -11.22 -10.13
N VAL A 223 20.32 -10.55 -11.09
CA VAL A 223 20.44 -10.87 -12.52
C VAL A 223 21.87 -10.67 -13.01
N GLY A 224 22.54 -9.58 -12.61
CA GLY A 224 23.94 -9.34 -12.95
C GLY A 224 24.89 -10.40 -12.38
N SER A 225 24.63 -10.93 -11.20
CA SER A 225 25.40 -12.03 -10.62
C SER A 225 25.23 -13.35 -11.38
N LEU A 226 24.02 -13.61 -11.90
CA LEU A 226 23.74 -14.79 -12.74
C LEU A 226 24.47 -14.70 -14.07
N ASP A 227 24.41 -13.54 -14.73
CA ASP A 227 25.06 -13.35 -16.02
C ASP A 227 26.59 -13.52 -15.93
N LYS A 228 27.24 -12.89 -14.95
CA LYS A 228 28.68 -13.09 -14.68
C LYS A 228 29.03 -14.55 -14.40
N GLY A 229 28.19 -15.23 -13.62
CA GLY A 229 28.38 -16.65 -13.28
C GLY A 229 28.27 -17.58 -14.49
N LEU A 230 27.36 -17.29 -15.41
CA LEU A 230 27.20 -18.03 -16.67
C LEU A 230 28.38 -17.75 -17.62
N THR A 231 28.78 -16.49 -17.80
CA THR A 231 29.90 -16.10 -18.68
C THR A 231 31.21 -16.77 -18.26
N ARG A 232 31.50 -16.82 -16.96
CA ARG A 232 32.72 -17.49 -16.45
C ARG A 232 32.74 -18.99 -16.77
N ARG A 233 31.59 -19.66 -16.75
CA ARG A 233 31.47 -21.08 -17.12
C ARG A 233 31.69 -21.30 -18.62
N ALA A 234 31.04 -20.50 -19.47
CA ALA A 234 31.20 -20.58 -20.91
C ALA A 234 32.68 -20.44 -21.35
N LEU A 235 33.42 -19.51 -20.72
CA LEU A 235 34.86 -19.34 -20.95
C LEU A 235 35.69 -20.54 -20.48
N THR A 236 35.31 -21.16 -19.36
CA THR A 236 36.02 -22.35 -18.83
C THR A 236 35.78 -23.59 -19.70
N GLU A 237 34.57 -23.78 -20.21
CA GLU A 237 34.25 -24.87 -21.15
C GLU A 237 34.97 -24.71 -22.48
N LYS A 238 35.03 -23.49 -23.03
CA LYS A 238 35.77 -23.20 -24.27
C LYS A 238 37.27 -23.50 -24.13
N SER A 239 37.88 -23.13 -23.00
CA SER A 239 39.31 -23.42 -22.73
C SER A 239 39.63 -24.90 -22.49
N ARG A 240 38.62 -25.75 -22.25
CA ARG A 240 38.78 -27.21 -22.13
C ARG A 240 38.59 -27.95 -23.44
N SER A 241 38.01 -27.28 -24.45
CA SER A 241 37.77 -27.83 -25.78
C SER A 241 38.84 -27.44 -26.81
N GLU A 242 39.81 -26.60 -26.41
CA GLU A 242 41.03 -26.23 -27.16
C GLU A 242 42.23 -26.97 -26.55
#